data_AF-A0A2S6WMZ3-F1
#
_entry.id   AF-A0A2S6WMZ3-F1
#
_cell.length_a   1.000
_cell.length_b   1.000
_cell.length_c   1.000
_cell.angle_alpha   90.00
_cell.angle_beta   90.00
_cell.angle_gamma   90.00
#
_symmetry.space_group_name_H-M   'P 1'
#
loop_
_entity.id
_entity.type
_entity.pdbx_description
1 polymer ?
#
loop_
_entity_poly.entity_id
_entity_poly.type
_entity_poly.pdbx_seq_one_letter_code
_entity_poly.pdbx_strand_id
1 'polypeptide(L)'
;MLRQPAPPPGRAEAVRRAAAAWEEAYWASLPAWEHQVVTDARPSLYACFNQADLLISDVSSVISDFLASGKPYAVANTSTLAEDVFRKSFPTVAAATVLAPDASGVPALLRAVRHPERDELAGERAALARRLLGPAEPPSQERFAGAVRDLCAAADRHRARMAERLAAELPVPGPRREPARPSAPSAAPEPHGHA
;
A
#
# COMPACT_ATOMS: atom_id res chain seq x y z
N MET A 1 -19.62 1.10 16.91
CA MET A 1 -18.38 1.72 16.40
C MET A 1 -18.47 3.22 16.65
N LEU A 2 -17.52 3.80 17.40
CA LEU A 2 -17.45 5.24 17.58
C LEU A 2 -16.99 5.88 16.26
N ARG A 3 -17.78 6.80 15.69
CA ARG A 3 -17.37 7.60 14.54
C ARG A 3 -16.22 8.51 14.96
N GLN A 4 -15.04 8.30 14.40
CA GLN A 4 -13.97 9.30 14.52
C GLN A 4 -14.29 10.48 13.60
N PRO A 5 -14.36 11.72 14.11
CA PRO A 5 -14.58 12.89 13.28
C PRO A 5 -13.38 13.12 12.36
N ALA A 6 -13.61 13.80 11.24
CA ALA A 6 -12.53 14.21 10.36
C ALA A 6 -11.53 15.10 11.13
N PRO A 7 -10.22 14.86 11.00
CA PRO A 7 -9.22 15.71 11.66
C PRO A 7 -9.30 17.15 11.14
N PRO A 8 -8.95 18.16 11.98
CA PRO A 8 -8.92 19.55 11.55
C PRO A 8 -8.03 19.75 10.30
N PRO A 9 -8.39 20.68 9.40
CA PRO A 9 -7.54 21.04 8.27
C PRO A 9 -6.11 21.40 8.73
N GLY A 10 -5.11 20.93 7.99
CA GLY A 10 -3.70 21.20 8.30
C GLY A 10 -3.10 20.34 9.42
N ARG A 11 -3.87 19.50 10.13
CA ARG A 11 -3.32 18.61 11.18
C ARG A 11 -2.20 17.71 10.64
N ALA A 12 -2.40 17.07 9.49
CA ALA A 12 -1.40 16.16 8.91
C ALA A 12 -0.09 16.90 8.58
N GLU A 13 -0.18 18.13 8.07
CA GLU A 13 0.98 18.96 7.77
C GLU A 13 1.70 19.39 9.06
N ALA A 14 0.94 19.80 10.09
CA ALA A 14 1.51 20.13 11.39
C ALA A 14 2.25 18.94 12.03
N VAL A 15 1.68 17.72 11.94
CA VAL A 15 2.32 16.49 12.42
C VAL A 15 3.61 16.20 11.65
N ARG A 16 3.60 16.30 10.31
CA ARG A 16 4.81 16.12 9.49
C ARG A 16 5.92 17.10 9.86
N ARG A 17 5.59 18.39 9.99
CA ARG A 17 6.56 19.42 10.39
C ARG A 17 7.14 19.15 11.79
N ALA A 18 6.28 18.79 12.74
CA ALA A 18 6.73 18.48 14.10
C ALA A 18 7.62 17.23 14.15
N ALA A 19 7.30 16.20 13.35
CA ALA A 19 8.14 15.00 13.22
C ALA A 19 9.51 15.34 12.61
N ALA A 20 9.53 16.08 11.50
CA ALA A 20 10.78 16.49 10.85
C ALA A 20 11.67 17.35 11.77
N ALA A 21 11.09 18.33 12.47
CA ALA A 21 11.83 19.16 13.43
C ALA A 21 12.38 18.35 14.61
N TRP A 22 11.63 17.35 15.09
CA TRP A 22 12.11 16.45 16.14
C TRP A 22 13.26 15.57 15.64
N GLU A 23 13.16 15.01 14.42
CA GLU A 23 14.21 14.17 13.83
C GLU A 23 15.50 14.97 13.60
N GLU A 24 15.39 16.20 13.07
CA GLU A 24 16.53 17.10 12.90
C GLU A 24 17.23 17.39 14.24
N ALA A 25 16.45 17.75 15.28
CA ALA A 25 16.99 18.02 16.60
C ALA A 25 17.63 16.77 17.24
N TYR A 26 17.03 15.59 17.04
CA TYR A 26 17.57 14.32 17.52
C TYR A 26 18.95 14.06 16.90
N TRP A 27 19.08 14.11 15.58
CA TRP A 27 20.36 13.85 14.92
C TRP A 27 21.42 14.91 15.21
N ALA A 28 21.03 16.18 15.35
CA ALA A 28 21.95 17.25 15.73
C ALA A 28 22.46 17.15 17.17
N SER A 29 21.74 16.43 18.04
CA SER A 29 22.14 16.25 19.45
C SER A 29 23.24 15.20 19.65
N LEU A 30 23.51 14.37 18.64
CA LEU A 30 24.41 13.23 18.73
C LEU A 30 25.77 13.55 18.10
N PRO A 31 26.89 13.24 18.77
CA PRO A 31 28.21 13.28 18.16
C PRO A 31 28.31 12.29 16.99
N ALA A 32 28.97 12.69 15.90
CA ALA A 32 29.07 11.89 14.68
C ALA A 32 29.79 10.53 14.85
N TRP A 33 30.60 10.37 15.90
CA TRP A 33 31.36 9.15 16.19
C TRP A 33 30.66 8.21 17.18
N GLU A 34 29.58 8.67 17.81
CA GLU A 34 28.94 7.92 18.88
C GLU A 34 28.09 6.78 18.30
N HIS A 35 28.29 5.57 18.82
CA HIS A 35 27.48 4.42 18.47
C HIS A 35 26.06 4.57 19.04
N GLN A 36 25.06 4.49 18.17
CA GLN A 36 23.66 4.67 18.55
C GLN A 36 22.93 3.32 18.61
N VAL A 37 22.17 3.13 19.68
CA VAL A 37 21.26 2.00 19.86
C VAL A 37 19.84 2.52 19.92
N VAL A 38 19.04 2.24 18.90
CA VAL A 38 17.64 2.69 18.79
C VAL A 38 16.72 1.51 19.02
N THR A 39 16.03 1.50 20.17
CA THR A 39 15.07 0.43 20.55
C THR A 39 13.63 0.93 20.70
N ASP A 40 13.44 2.24 20.76
CA ASP A 40 12.13 2.88 20.92
C ASP A 40 11.48 3.20 19.57
N ALA A 41 10.23 3.68 19.61
CA ALA A 41 9.48 4.06 18.42
C ALA A 41 10.07 5.27 17.65
N ARG A 42 11.06 5.98 18.22
CA ARG A 42 11.73 7.12 17.57
C ARG A 42 13.25 7.11 17.80
N PRO A 43 14.06 7.53 16.82
CA PRO A 43 13.68 7.90 15.45
C PRO A 43 13.03 6.74 14.70
N SER A 44 12.21 7.06 13.69
CA SER A 44 11.57 6.02 12.89
C SER A 44 12.63 5.22 12.14
N LEU A 45 12.32 3.96 11.80
CA LEU A 45 13.25 3.13 11.02
C LEU A 45 13.66 3.80 9.70
N TYR A 46 12.73 4.47 9.02
CA TYR A 46 13.01 5.21 7.79
C TYR A 46 13.90 6.44 8.03
N ALA A 47 13.78 7.12 9.16
CA ALA A 47 14.69 8.20 9.54
C ALA A 47 16.12 7.65 9.75
N CYS A 48 16.27 6.47 10.37
CA CYS A 48 17.56 5.79 10.47
C CYS A 48 18.11 5.44 9.09
N PHE A 49 17.28 4.94 8.17
CA PHE A 49 17.72 4.64 6.79
C PHE A 49 18.16 5.88 6.03
N ASN A 50 17.50 7.01 6.24
CA ASN A 50 17.88 8.28 5.62
C ASN A 50 19.26 8.72 6.10
N GLN A 51 19.55 8.55 7.39
CA GLN A 51 20.85 8.89 7.99
C GLN A 51 21.98 7.89 7.65
N ALA A 52 21.65 6.62 7.41
CA ALA A 52 22.64 5.58 7.14
C ALA A 52 23.21 5.64 5.71
N ASP A 53 24.50 5.41 5.54
CA ASP A 53 25.13 5.26 4.21
C ASP A 53 25.00 3.84 3.64
N LEU A 54 24.86 2.84 4.53
CA LEU A 54 24.73 1.43 4.20
C LEU A 54 23.93 0.70 5.28
N LEU A 55 23.37 -0.46 4.92
CA LEU A 55 22.75 -1.38 5.89
C LEU A 55 23.57 -2.67 6.02
N ILE A 56 23.75 -3.16 7.24
CA ILE A 56 24.17 -4.54 7.51
C ILE A 56 22.99 -5.23 8.19
N SER A 57 22.56 -6.36 7.64
CA SER A 57 21.47 -7.15 8.19
C SER A 57 21.76 -8.65 8.02
N ASP A 58 21.00 -9.51 8.69
CA ASP A 58 20.88 -10.93 8.35
C ASP A 58 19.81 -11.10 7.26
N VAL A 59 19.30 -12.33 7.07
CA VAL A 59 18.19 -12.56 6.13
C VAL A 59 16.89 -12.03 6.74
N SER A 60 16.64 -10.74 6.55
CA SER A 60 15.49 -10.03 7.13
C SER A 60 14.68 -9.29 6.08
N SER A 61 13.36 -9.19 6.33
CA SER A 61 12.44 -8.42 5.48
C SER A 61 12.79 -6.94 5.43
N VAL A 62 13.50 -6.43 6.45
CA VAL A 62 13.96 -5.03 6.55
C VAL A 62 14.79 -4.59 5.35
N ILE A 63 15.47 -5.53 4.69
CA ILE A 63 16.22 -5.28 3.47
C ILE A 63 15.30 -4.78 2.35
N SER A 64 14.07 -5.30 2.27
CA SER A 64 13.10 -4.89 1.25
C SER A 64 12.70 -3.43 1.41
N ASP A 65 12.56 -2.97 2.66
CA ASP A 65 12.28 -1.56 2.96
C ASP A 65 13.50 -0.69 2.64
N PHE A 66 14.71 -1.15 2.97
CA PHE A 66 15.95 -0.42 2.71
C PHE A 66 16.27 -0.29 1.21
N LEU A 67 15.85 -1.25 0.38
CA LEU A 67 16.02 -1.20 -1.08
C LEU A 67 15.42 0.06 -1.71
N ALA A 68 14.40 0.66 -1.08
CA ALA A 68 13.82 1.93 -1.54
C ALA A 68 14.85 3.08 -1.54
N SER A 69 15.88 3.01 -0.70
CA SER A 69 16.95 4.01 -0.66
C SER A 69 17.94 3.90 -1.82
N GLY A 70 18.03 2.73 -2.47
CA GLY A 70 19.06 2.40 -3.46
C GLY A 70 20.48 2.26 -2.89
N LYS A 71 20.68 2.51 -1.59
CA LYS A 71 21.98 2.49 -0.92
C LYS A 71 22.53 1.06 -0.81
N PRO A 72 23.86 0.89 -0.71
CA PRO A 72 24.48 -0.41 -0.52
C PRO A 72 23.98 -1.10 0.74
N TYR A 73 23.83 -2.43 0.69
CA TYR A 73 23.58 -3.25 1.87
C TYR A 73 24.35 -4.55 1.81
N ALA A 74 24.57 -5.13 2.99
CA ALA A 74 25.25 -6.39 3.16
C ALA A 74 24.43 -7.35 4.00
N VAL A 75 24.54 -8.63 3.67
CA VAL A 75 23.88 -9.72 4.40
C VAL A 75 24.92 -10.59 5.08
N ALA A 76 24.86 -10.68 6.40
CA ALA A 76 25.66 -11.61 7.16
C ALA A 76 25.17 -13.04 6.91
N ASN A 77 26.04 -13.88 6.34
CA ASN A 77 25.74 -15.31 6.21
C ASN A 77 26.04 -15.99 7.55
N THR A 78 25.00 -16.15 8.36
CA THR A 78 25.05 -16.85 9.66
C THR A 78 24.87 -18.37 9.52
N SER A 79 24.77 -18.88 8.30
CA SER A 79 24.63 -20.30 7.99
C SER A 79 25.97 -20.94 7.61
N THR A 80 25.97 -22.24 7.36
CA THR A 80 27.11 -22.97 6.80
C THR A 80 27.07 -23.08 5.27
N LEU A 81 26.13 -22.38 4.61
CA LEU A 81 25.98 -22.43 3.17
C LEU A 81 27.14 -21.71 2.48
N ALA A 82 27.65 -22.30 1.41
CA ALA A 82 28.53 -21.61 0.47
C ALA A 82 27.81 -20.40 -0.14
N GLU A 83 28.56 -19.35 -0.48
CA GLU A 83 27.98 -18.08 -0.94
C GLU A 83 27.08 -18.23 -2.17
N ASP A 84 27.46 -19.09 -3.12
CA ASP A 84 26.67 -19.31 -4.34
C ASP A 84 25.31 -19.96 -4.02
N VAL A 85 25.27 -20.89 -3.08
CA VAL A 85 24.03 -21.52 -2.57
C VAL A 85 23.22 -20.53 -1.75
N PHE A 86 23.89 -19.70 -0.94
CA PHE A 86 23.25 -18.67 -0.13
C PHE A 86 22.52 -17.63 -1.00
N ARG A 87 23.18 -17.14 -2.06
CA ARG A 87 22.58 -16.21 -3.04
C ARG A 87 21.38 -16.80 -3.78
N LYS A 88 21.44 -18.09 -4.16
CA LYS A 88 20.32 -18.78 -4.83
C LYS A 88 19.14 -19.00 -3.90
N SER A 89 19.41 -19.26 -2.62
CA SER A 89 18.38 -19.55 -1.60
C SER A 89 17.61 -18.30 -1.17
N PHE A 90 18.26 -17.13 -1.17
CA PHE A 90 17.69 -15.90 -0.61
C PHE A 90 17.67 -14.78 -1.65
N PRO A 91 16.50 -14.47 -2.26
CA PRO A 91 16.40 -13.50 -3.36
C PRO A 91 16.94 -12.10 -3.03
N THR A 92 16.85 -11.66 -1.78
CA THR A 92 17.40 -10.36 -1.32
C THR A 92 18.91 -10.36 -1.21
N VAL A 93 19.57 -11.52 -1.17
CA VAL A 93 21.04 -11.62 -1.14
C VAL A 93 21.63 -11.42 -2.53
N ALA A 94 20.85 -11.64 -3.60
CA ALA A 94 21.33 -11.53 -4.98
C ALA A 94 22.00 -10.18 -5.29
N ALA A 95 21.51 -9.09 -4.68
CA ALA A 95 22.06 -7.74 -4.86
C ALA A 95 22.86 -7.21 -3.65
N ALA A 96 23.26 -8.09 -2.73
CA ALA A 96 23.97 -7.76 -1.51
C ALA A 96 25.46 -8.11 -1.57
N THR A 97 26.28 -7.39 -0.80
CA THR A 97 27.57 -7.95 -0.35
C THR A 97 27.28 -9.04 0.68
N VAL A 98 27.85 -10.23 0.51
CA VAL A 98 27.74 -11.29 1.52
C VAL A 98 28.90 -11.14 2.50
N LEU A 99 28.59 -11.07 3.79
CA LEU A 99 29.60 -11.07 4.85
C LEU A 99 29.75 -12.48 5.39
N ALA A 100 30.88 -13.11 5.09
CA ALA A 100 31.30 -14.36 5.71
C ALA A 100 31.75 -14.14 7.17
N PRO A 101 31.83 -15.19 8.00
CA PRO A 101 32.24 -15.07 9.41
C PRO A 101 33.62 -14.43 9.62
N ASP A 102 34.50 -14.48 8.62
CA ASP A 102 35.82 -13.84 8.64
C ASP A 102 35.80 -12.34 8.27
N ALA A 103 34.62 -11.78 8.00
CA ALA A 103 34.40 -10.40 7.59
C ALA A 103 35.17 -9.97 6.32
N SER A 104 35.62 -10.91 5.50
CA SER A 104 36.40 -10.64 4.28
C SER A 104 35.71 -9.71 3.26
N GLY A 105 34.37 -9.65 3.28
CA GLY A 105 33.58 -8.75 2.43
C GLY A 105 33.53 -7.28 2.88
N VAL A 106 33.91 -6.96 4.13
CA VAL A 106 33.78 -5.59 4.69
C VAL A 106 34.63 -4.55 3.93
N PRO A 107 35.91 -4.81 3.58
CA PRO A 107 36.72 -3.82 2.86
C PRO A 107 36.14 -3.43 1.50
N ALA A 108 35.55 -4.38 0.77
CA ALA A 108 34.92 -4.12 -0.53
C ALA A 108 33.62 -3.32 -0.35
N LEU A 109 32.80 -3.67 0.64
CA LEU A 109 31.57 -2.94 0.99
C LEU A 109 31.86 -1.47 1.31
N LEU A 110 32.81 -1.21 2.21
CA LEU A 110 33.17 0.16 2.60
C LEU A 110 33.76 0.94 1.43
N ARG A 111 34.49 0.27 0.53
CA ARG A 111 35.01 0.89 -0.69
C ARG A 111 33.87 1.33 -1.61
N ALA A 112 32.86 0.49 -1.84
CA ALA A 112 31.70 0.85 -2.66
C ALA A 112 30.93 2.05 -2.07
N VAL A 113 30.85 2.15 -0.74
CA VAL A 113 30.20 3.28 -0.06
C VAL A 113 31.01 4.57 -0.20
N ARG A 114 32.34 4.50 -0.09
CA ARG A 114 33.22 5.67 -0.26
C ARG A 114 33.44 6.06 -1.72
N HIS A 115 33.24 5.13 -2.63
CA HIS A 115 33.41 5.26 -4.08
C HIS A 115 32.20 4.66 -4.81
N PRO A 116 31.06 5.37 -4.86
CA PRO A 116 29.83 4.85 -5.47
C PRO A 116 30.00 4.42 -6.93
N GLU A 117 30.97 4.99 -7.66
CA GLU A 117 31.33 4.60 -9.02
C GLU A 117 31.94 3.19 -9.12
N ARG A 118 32.36 2.60 -7.99
CA ARG A 118 32.89 1.23 -7.87
C ARG A 118 31.85 0.24 -7.34
N ASP A 119 30.60 0.68 -7.18
CA ASP A 119 29.53 -0.17 -6.70
C ASP A 119 28.97 -1.03 -7.84
N GLU A 120 29.58 -2.20 -8.03
CA GLU A 120 29.18 -3.18 -9.04
C GLU A 120 27.77 -3.75 -8.81
N LEU A 121 27.23 -3.64 -7.59
CA LEU A 121 25.91 -4.16 -7.24
C LEU A 121 24.78 -3.13 -7.44
N ALA A 122 25.08 -1.88 -7.81
CA ALA A 122 24.07 -0.84 -7.96
C ALA A 122 22.98 -1.21 -8.99
N GLY A 123 23.39 -1.79 -10.13
CA GLY A 123 22.45 -2.25 -11.16
C GLY A 123 21.53 -3.36 -10.67
N GLU A 124 22.10 -4.38 -10.01
CA GLU A 124 21.34 -5.48 -9.42
C GLU A 124 20.39 -5.01 -8.32
N ARG A 125 20.83 -4.06 -7.47
CA ARG A 125 19.97 -3.46 -6.45
C ARG A 125 18.80 -2.69 -7.08
N ALA A 126 19.05 -1.92 -8.13
CA ALA A 126 17.99 -1.20 -8.83
C ALA A 126 17.00 -2.16 -9.52
N ALA A 127 17.49 -3.26 -10.11
CA ALA A 127 16.64 -4.30 -10.69
C ALA A 127 15.80 -5.02 -9.63
N LEU A 128 16.41 -5.37 -8.50
CA LEU A 128 15.73 -6.00 -7.38
C LEU A 128 14.68 -5.06 -6.75
N ALA A 129 15.01 -3.80 -6.53
CA ALA A 129 14.09 -2.79 -6.02
C ALA A 129 12.89 -2.64 -6.96
N ARG A 130 13.10 -2.55 -8.28
CA ARG A 130 12.01 -2.51 -9.26
C ARG A 130 11.13 -3.75 -9.23
N ARG A 131 11.74 -4.93 -9.06
CA ARG A 131 11.00 -6.20 -9.00
C ARG A 131 10.12 -6.28 -7.75
N LEU A 132 10.62 -5.84 -6.60
CA LEU A 132 9.92 -5.98 -5.32
C LEU A 132 8.96 -4.82 -5.03
N LEU A 133 9.36 -3.59 -5.34
CA LEU A 133 8.66 -2.37 -4.95
C LEU A 133 7.88 -1.73 -6.11
N GLY A 134 8.14 -2.18 -7.35
CA GLY A 134 7.66 -1.54 -8.56
C GLY A 134 8.49 -0.31 -8.94
N PRO A 135 8.00 0.53 -9.87
CA PRO A 135 8.70 1.76 -10.25
C PRO A 135 8.84 2.72 -9.07
N ALA A 136 9.84 3.61 -9.11
CA ALA A 136 9.96 4.68 -8.12
C ALA A 136 8.93 5.79 -8.36
N GLU A 137 8.67 6.08 -9.64
CA GLU A 137 7.78 7.16 -10.08
C GLU A 137 6.62 6.63 -10.95
N PRO A 138 5.36 7.02 -10.67
CA PRO A 138 4.94 7.78 -9.49
C PRO A 138 5.06 6.92 -8.21
N PRO A 139 5.17 7.53 -7.01
CA PRO A 139 5.38 6.82 -5.76
C PRO A 139 4.31 5.75 -5.51
N SER A 140 4.68 4.67 -4.80
CA SER A 140 3.77 3.56 -4.50
C SER A 140 2.47 4.01 -3.83
N GLN A 141 2.52 5.05 -2.98
CA GLN A 141 1.34 5.62 -2.34
C GLN A 141 0.38 6.28 -3.36
N GLU A 142 0.91 6.98 -4.37
CA GLU A 142 0.09 7.58 -5.42
C GLU A 142 -0.53 6.53 -6.33
N ARG A 143 0.24 5.49 -6.70
CA ARG A 143 -0.29 4.35 -7.46
C ARG A 143 -1.40 3.65 -6.71
N PHE A 144 -1.19 3.38 -5.42
CA PHE A 144 -2.20 2.75 -4.58
C PHE A 144 -3.45 3.63 -4.45
N ALA A 145 -3.29 4.92 -4.19
CA ALA A 145 -4.41 5.86 -4.12
C ALA A 145 -5.18 5.94 -5.45
N GLY A 146 -4.49 5.89 -6.59
CA GLY A 146 -5.08 5.75 -7.92
C GLY A 146 -5.92 4.49 -8.05
N ALA A 147 -5.32 3.33 -7.76
CA ALA A 147 -6.01 2.04 -7.84
C ALA A 147 -7.26 1.97 -6.95
N VAL A 148 -7.21 2.57 -5.74
CA VAL A 148 -8.37 2.68 -4.85
C VAL A 148 -9.47 3.53 -5.48
N ARG A 149 -9.14 4.69 -6.08
CA ARG A 149 -10.13 5.53 -6.78
C ARG A 149 -10.77 4.78 -7.95
N ASP A 150 -9.96 4.07 -8.73
CA ASP A 150 -10.44 3.29 -9.88
C ASP A 150 -11.39 2.17 -9.46
N LEU A 151 -11.06 1.48 -8.35
CA LEU A 151 -11.91 0.46 -7.76
C LEU A 151 -13.26 1.03 -7.29
N CYS A 152 -13.26 2.17 -6.60
CA CYS A 152 -14.50 2.85 -6.20
C CYS A 152 -15.35 3.21 -7.41
N ALA A 153 -14.76 3.80 -8.44
CA ALA A 153 -15.47 4.17 -9.66
C ALA A 153 -16.04 2.94 -10.38
N ALA A 154 -15.32 1.81 -10.40
CA ALA A 154 -15.83 0.56 -10.96
C ALA A 154 -17.02 0.01 -10.16
N ALA A 155 -16.96 0.07 -8.83
CA ALA A 155 -18.04 -0.35 -7.95
C ALA A 155 -19.31 0.49 -8.14
N ASP A 156 -19.17 1.82 -8.26
CA ASP A 156 -20.32 2.71 -8.48
C ASP A 156 -20.96 2.48 -9.84
N ARG A 157 -20.16 2.30 -10.90
CA ARG A 157 -20.68 1.91 -12.22
C ARG A 157 -21.41 0.57 -12.18
N HIS A 158 -20.94 -0.40 -11.40
CA HIS A 158 -21.61 -1.68 -11.24
C HIS A 158 -22.96 -1.52 -10.51
N ARG A 159 -23.00 -0.76 -9.42
CA ARG A 159 -24.24 -0.47 -8.67
C ARG A 159 -25.28 0.23 -9.53
N ALA A 160 -24.88 1.22 -10.33
CA ALA A 160 -25.79 1.93 -11.24
C ALA A 160 -26.43 0.95 -12.25
N ARG A 161 -25.62 0.10 -12.90
CA ARG A 161 -26.15 -0.94 -13.83
C ARG A 161 -27.09 -1.92 -13.15
N MET A 162 -26.80 -2.32 -11.91
CA MET A 162 -27.68 -3.23 -11.15
C MET A 162 -29.00 -2.55 -10.78
N ALA A 163 -28.97 -1.27 -10.41
CA ALA A 163 -30.17 -0.48 -10.13
C ALA A 163 -31.03 -0.28 -11.39
N GLU A 164 -30.41 0.00 -12.54
CA GLU A 164 -31.09 0.10 -13.84
C GLU A 164 -31.77 -1.22 -14.24
N ARG A 165 -31.09 -2.36 -14.08
CA ARG A 165 -31.69 -3.68 -14.33
C ARG A 165 -32.88 -3.95 -13.42
N LEU A 166 -32.72 -3.72 -12.12
CA LEU A 166 -33.81 -3.93 -11.17
C LEU A 166 -35.01 -3.02 -11.47
N ALA A 167 -34.76 -1.77 -11.89
CA ALA A 167 -35.81 -0.84 -12.29
C ALA A 167 -36.54 -1.30 -13.57
N ALA A 168 -35.83 -1.92 -14.53
CA ALA A 168 -36.42 -2.47 -15.75
C ALA A 168 -37.22 -3.76 -15.51
N GLU A 169 -36.91 -4.52 -14.46
CA GLU A 169 -37.62 -5.74 -14.07
C GLU A 169 -38.87 -5.49 -13.21
N LEU A 170 -39.09 -4.26 -12.72
CA LEU A 170 -40.31 -3.89 -12.00
C LEU A 170 -41.51 -3.85 -12.98
N PRO A 171 -42.60 -4.59 -12.74
CA PRO A 171 -43.77 -4.56 -13.61
C PRO A 171 -44.37 -3.16 -13.66
N VAL A 172 -44.62 -2.63 -14.86
CA VAL A 172 -45.42 -1.42 -15.05
C VAL A 172 -46.82 -1.69 -14.46
N PRO A 173 -47.33 -0.87 -13.52
CA PRO A 173 -48.70 -1.02 -13.07
C PRO A 173 -49.63 -0.92 -14.28
N GLY A 174 -50.33 -2.00 -14.60
CA GLY A 174 -51.34 -1.99 -15.66
C GLY A 174 -52.39 -0.91 -15.40
N PRO A 175 -53.07 -0.41 -16.44
CA PRO A 175 -54.07 0.65 -16.28
C PRO A 175 -55.08 0.22 -15.21
N ARG A 176 -55.34 1.09 -14.22
CA ARG A 176 -56.37 0.84 -13.20
C ARG A 176 -57.67 0.50 -13.93
N ARG A 177 -58.15 -0.73 -13.80
CA ARG A 177 -59.53 -1.06 -14.15
C ARG A 177 -60.40 -0.20 -13.24
N GLU A 178 -61.09 0.78 -13.81
CA GLU A 178 -62.19 1.44 -13.11
C GLU A 178 -63.19 0.37 -12.66
N PRO A 179 -63.72 0.46 -11.44
CA PRO A 179 -64.73 -0.47 -10.97
C PRO A 179 -65.95 -0.37 -11.91
N ALA A 180 -66.29 -1.49 -12.53
CA ALA A 180 -67.49 -1.60 -13.35
C ALA A 180 -68.70 -1.14 -12.53
N ARG A 181 -69.42 -0.13 -13.04
CA ARG A 181 -70.67 0.32 -12.45
C ARG A 181 -71.65 -0.87 -12.42
N PRO A 182 -72.30 -1.16 -11.28
CA PRO A 182 -73.27 -2.25 -11.21
C PRO A 182 -74.42 -1.96 -12.18
N SER A 183 -74.71 -2.94 -13.04
CA SER A 183 -75.88 -2.92 -13.93
C SER A 183 -77.16 -2.92 -13.12
N ALA A 184 -78.06 -1.97 -13.41
CA ALA A 184 -79.36 -1.86 -12.76
C ALA A 184 -80.21 -3.13 -12.97
N PRO A 185 -81.02 -3.55 -11.98
CA PRO A 185 -81.88 -4.71 -12.13
C PRO A 185 -82.96 -4.44 -13.19
N SER A 186 -83.13 -5.40 -14.10
CA SER A 186 -84.21 -5.45 -15.08
C SER A 186 -85.56 -5.46 -14.37
N ALA A 187 -86.43 -4.51 -14.72
CA ALA A 187 -87.80 -4.47 -14.23
C ALA A 187 -88.56 -5.75 -14.64
N ALA A 188 -89.27 -6.35 -13.69
CA ALA A 188 -90.25 -7.40 -13.94
C ALA A 188 -91.50 -6.80 -14.60
N PRO A 189 -92.15 -7.49 -15.55
CA PRO A 189 -93.43 -7.03 -16.10
C PRO A 189 -94.58 -7.30 -15.11
N GLU A 190 -95.41 -6.29 -14.92
CA GLU A 190 -96.67 -6.31 -14.15
C GLU A 190 -97.75 -7.20 -14.81
N PRO A 191 -98.76 -7.65 -14.03
CA PRO A 191 -99.71 -8.66 -14.46
C PRO A 191 -100.89 -8.06 -15.24
N HIS A 192 -101.29 -8.69 -16.34
CA HIS A 192 -102.57 -8.42 -16.98
C HIS A 192 -103.58 -9.51 -16.60
N GLY A 193 -104.62 -9.12 -15.88
CA GLY A 193 -105.82 -9.89 -15.63
C GLY A 193 -107.05 -9.34 -16.38
N HIS A 194 -108.03 -10.25 -16.53
CA HIS A 194 -109.42 -10.10 -16.99
C HIS A 194 -109.67 -10.17 -18.52
N ALA A 195 -110.63 -10.96 -19.02
CA ALA A 195 -111.91 -11.41 -18.43
C ALA A 195 -112.18 -12.92 -18.58
#